data_AF-A0AAU2UPV4-F1
#
_entry.id   AF-A0AAU2UPV4-F1
#
_cell.length_a   1.000
_cell.length_b   1.000
_cell.length_c   1.000
_cell.angle_alpha   90.00
_cell.angle_beta   90.00
_cell.angle_gamma   90.00
#
_symmetry.space_group_name_H-M   'P 1'
#
loop_
_entity.id
_entity.type
_entity.pdbx_description
1 polymer ?
#
loop_
_entity_poly.entity_id
_entity_poly.type
_entity_poly.pdbx_seq_one_letter_code
_entity_poly.pdbx_strand_id
1 'polypeptide(L)'
;MSHFVLDDYVPSEEEVEVLVTRLSGHLLRLVQLAVTSKVDQQNQKASDLVKRARATRSVALTGDHSQDVGHLRRMAWTLEAFLERLVEIQCLKEAPRSVCALPGRTEEERALA
;
A
#
# COMPACT_ATOMS: atom_id res chain seq x y z
N MET A 1 9.67 10.91 -10.70
CA MET A 1 8.30 11.20 -10.27
C MET A 1 7.41 10.24 -11.03
N SER A 2 7.07 9.11 -10.41
CA SER A 2 6.21 8.08 -10.99
C SER A 2 4.79 8.61 -10.99
N HIS A 3 4.22 8.85 -12.17
CA HIS A 3 2.80 9.16 -12.34
C HIS A 3 2.01 7.91 -11.95
N PHE A 4 1.43 7.89 -10.75
CA PHE A 4 0.55 6.80 -10.33
C PHE A 4 -0.72 6.90 -11.19
N VAL A 5 -0.97 5.90 -12.04
CA VAL A 5 -2.12 5.83 -12.97
C VAL A 5 -3.48 5.93 -12.25
N LEU A 6 -3.51 5.82 -10.91
CA LEU A 6 -4.73 5.96 -10.12
C LEU A 6 -5.16 7.42 -9.88
N ASP A 7 -4.36 8.44 -10.22
CA ASP A 7 -4.76 9.82 -9.91
C ASP A 7 -5.95 10.28 -10.76
N ASP A 8 -6.05 9.78 -12.00
CA ASP A 8 -7.14 10.08 -12.94
C ASP A 8 -8.36 9.15 -12.80
N TYR A 9 -8.25 8.08 -12.01
CA TYR A 9 -9.35 7.16 -11.77
C TYR A 9 -10.21 7.64 -10.61
N VAL A 10 -11.48 7.91 -10.89
CA VAL A 10 -12.49 8.20 -9.87
C VAL A 10 -13.29 6.92 -9.64
N PRO A 11 -13.06 6.19 -8.53
CA PRO A 11 -13.83 4.99 -8.20
C PRO A 11 -15.29 5.37 -7.94
N SER A 12 -16.21 4.45 -8.17
CA SER A 12 -17.61 4.57 -7.73
C SER A 12 -17.74 4.54 -6.20
N GLU A 13 -18.89 4.95 -5.66
CA GLU A 13 -19.16 4.93 -4.21
C GLU A 13 -18.96 3.53 -3.59
N GLU A 14 -19.46 2.48 -4.24
CA GLU A 14 -19.29 1.09 -3.79
C GLU A 14 -17.80 0.67 -3.79
N GLU A 15 -17.06 1.07 -4.82
CA GLU A 15 -15.62 0.80 -4.90
C GLU A 15 -14.83 1.54 -3.82
N VAL A 16 -15.23 2.76 -3.45
CA VAL A 16 -14.59 3.53 -2.39
C VAL A 16 -14.63 2.77 -1.06
N GLU A 17 -15.77 2.23 -0.66
CA GLU A 17 -15.90 1.46 0.60
C GLU A 17 -14.99 0.23 0.61
N VAL A 18 -14.98 -0.52 -0.50
CA VAL A 18 -14.14 -1.70 -0.68
C VAL A 18 -12.65 -1.33 -0.61
N LEU A 19 -12.25 -0.26 -1.30
CA LEU A 19 -10.86 0.18 -1.37
C LEU A 19 -10.38 0.74 -0.03
N VAL A 20 -11.21 1.52 0.68
CA VAL A 20 -10.90 2.02 2.03
C VAL A 20 -10.70 0.87 3.01
N THR A 21 -11.58 -0.13 2.97
CA THR A 21 -11.45 -1.34 3.82
C THR A 21 -10.14 -2.06 3.54
N ARG A 22 -9.81 -2.26 2.26
CA ARG A 22 -8.60 -2.96 1.84
C ARG A 22 -7.33 -2.19 2.22
N LEU A 23 -7.26 -0.89 1.92
CA LEU A 23 -6.13 -0.05 2.29
C LEU A 23 -5.95 0.05 3.81
N SER A 24 -7.05 0.10 4.57
CA SER A 24 -7.01 0.06 6.03
C SER A 24 -6.31 -1.20 6.56
N GLY A 25 -6.63 -2.36 5.99
CA GLY A 25 -5.97 -3.63 6.30
C GLY A 25 -4.48 -3.63 5.97
N HIS A 26 -4.10 -3.10 4.80
CA HIS A 26 -2.69 -2.98 4.42
C HIS A 26 -1.90 -2.04 5.35
N LEU A 27 -2.44 -0.87 5.66
CA LEU A 27 -1.82 0.08 6.60
C LEU A 27 -1.69 -0.51 8.00
N LEU A 28 -2.70 -1.25 8.48
CA LEU A 28 -2.61 -1.95 9.76
C LEU A 28 -1.44 -2.93 9.79
N ARG A 29 -1.29 -3.74 8.73
CA ARG A 29 -0.20 -4.72 8.63
C ARG A 29 1.19 -4.07 8.63
N LEU A 30 1.37 -2.95 7.92
CA LEU A 30 2.64 -2.22 7.93
C LEU A 30 2.94 -1.59 9.28
N VAL A 31 1.93 -1.02 9.95
CA VAL A 31 2.08 -0.52 11.32
C VAL A 31 2.53 -1.64 12.26
N GLN A 32 1.87 -2.80 12.20
CA GLN A 32 2.24 -3.94 13.03
C GLN A 32 3.66 -4.41 12.75
N LEU A 33 4.05 -4.48 11.48
CA LEU A 33 5.41 -4.84 11.09
C LEU A 33 6.43 -3.85 11.69
N ALA A 34 6.20 -2.55 11.49
CA ALA A 34 7.12 -1.51 11.94
C ALA A 34 7.31 -1.49 13.47
N VAL A 35 6.21 -1.69 14.22
CA VAL A 35 6.24 -1.77 15.68
C VAL A 35 6.92 -3.06 16.15
N THR A 36 6.62 -4.19 15.53
CA THR A 36 7.18 -5.50 15.92
C THR A 36 8.68 -5.56 15.64
N SER A 37 9.15 -4.96 14.53
CA SER A 37 10.57 -4.83 14.22
C SER A 37 11.26 -3.67 14.95
N LYS A 38 10.52 -2.87 15.72
CA LYS A 38 10.99 -1.69 16.47
C LYS A 38 11.61 -0.59 15.60
N VAL A 39 11.39 -0.61 14.28
CA VAL A 39 11.93 0.43 13.39
C VAL A 39 11.27 1.78 13.62
N ASP A 40 10.06 1.79 14.17
CA ASP A 40 9.37 3.01 14.58
C ASP A 40 10.05 3.74 15.75
N GLN A 41 10.83 3.02 16.57
CA GLN A 41 11.62 3.58 17.68
C GLN A 41 13.00 4.03 17.22
N GLN A 42 13.54 3.39 16.18
CA GLN A 42 14.89 3.65 15.67
C GLN A 42 14.92 4.72 14.58
N ASN A 43 13.80 4.94 13.88
CA ASN A 43 13.72 5.86 12.76
C ASN A 43 12.53 6.81 12.92
N GLN A 44 12.83 8.11 13.11
CA GLN A 44 11.81 9.13 13.30
C GLN A 44 10.80 9.20 12.15
N LYS A 45 11.27 9.08 10.90
CA LYS A 45 10.37 9.11 9.72
C LYS A 45 9.42 7.91 9.71
N ALA A 46 9.88 6.73 10.13
CA ALA A 46 9.03 5.55 10.29
C ALA A 46 8.01 5.75 11.42
N SER A 47 8.42 6.36 12.55
CA SER A 47 7.52 6.75 13.64
C SER A 47 6.38 7.67 13.17
N ASP A 48 6.72 8.68 12.37
CA ASP A 48 5.74 9.64 11.84
C ASP A 48 4.80 8.99 10.82
N LEU A 49 5.29 8.02 10.04
CA LEU A 49 4.45 7.21 9.15
C LEU A 49 3.52 6.28 9.93
N VAL A 50 3.96 5.69 11.05
CA VAL A 50 3.08 4.91 11.95
C VAL A 50 1.94 5.78 12.47
N LYS A 51 2.24 7.00 12.95
CA LYS A 51 1.22 7.94 13.45
C LYS A 51 0.24 8.32 12.36
N ARG A 52 0.73 8.70 11.17
CA ARG A 52 -0.12 9.04 10.02
C ARG A 52 -0.99 7.87 9.57
N ALA A 53 -0.42 6.67 9.43
CA ALA A 53 -1.18 5.48 9.04
C ALA A 53 -2.29 5.12 10.04
N ARG A 54 -2.06 5.32 11.35
CA ARG A 54 -3.11 5.17 12.37
C ARG A 54 -4.19 6.24 12.24
N ALA A 55 -3.80 7.51 12.12
CA ALA A 55 -4.72 8.63 12.01
C ALA A 55 -5.62 8.51 10.77
N THR A 56 -5.03 8.25 9.60
CA THR A 56 -5.78 8.14 8.34
C THR A 56 -6.75 6.95 8.38
N ARG A 57 -6.37 5.80 8.94
CA ARG A 57 -7.27 4.64 9.07
C ARG A 57 -8.46 4.88 10.01
N SER A 58 -8.34 5.80 10.96
CA SER A 58 -9.39 6.08 11.95
C SER A 58 -10.50 7.00 11.45
N VAL A 59 -10.35 7.58 10.26
CA VAL A 59 -11.37 8.46 9.67
C VAL A 59 -12.49 7.60 9.08
N ALA A 60 -13.72 7.84 9.54
CA ALA A 60 -14.90 7.22 8.94
C ALA A 60 -15.24 7.91 7.61
N LEU A 61 -15.86 7.16 6.68
CA LEU A 61 -16.39 7.74 5.47
C LEU A 61 -17.53 8.71 5.80
N THR A 62 -17.56 9.79 5.05
CA THR A 62 -18.47 10.91 5.30
C THR A 62 -19.80 10.75 4.57
N GLY A 63 -19.84 9.90 3.54
CA GLY A 63 -20.95 9.79 2.60
C GLY A 63 -20.92 10.87 1.52
N ASP A 64 -19.98 11.82 1.59
CA ASP A 64 -19.66 12.72 0.49
C ASP A 64 -18.61 12.05 -0.40
N HIS A 65 -19.05 11.64 -1.59
CA HIS A 65 -18.22 10.89 -2.52
C HIS A 65 -16.88 11.59 -2.84
N SER A 66 -16.89 12.91 -3.02
CA SER A 66 -15.69 13.66 -3.37
C SER A 66 -14.68 13.69 -2.21
N GLN A 67 -15.16 13.86 -0.98
CA GLN A 67 -14.33 13.83 0.21
C GLN A 67 -13.78 12.44 0.48
N ASP A 68 -14.59 11.40 0.24
CA ASP A 68 -14.24 10.01 0.46
C ASP A 68 -13.20 9.52 -0.57
N VAL A 69 -13.31 9.94 -1.85
CA VAL A 69 -12.24 9.73 -2.86
C VAL A 69 -10.96 10.46 -2.46
N GLY A 70 -11.06 11.70 -1.97
CA GLY A 70 -9.91 12.43 -1.45
C GLY A 70 -9.26 11.74 -0.24
N HIS A 71 -10.06 11.13 0.62
CA HIS A 71 -9.59 10.32 1.74
C HIS A 71 -8.85 9.07 1.25
N LEU A 72 -9.43 8.34 0.29
CA LEU A 72 -8.84 7.17 -0.32
C LEU A 72 -7.46 7.47 -0.93
N ARG A 73 -7.31 8.58 -1.67
CA ARG A 73 -6.01 9.01 -2.22
C ARG A 73 -4.98 9.26 -1.12
N ARG A 74 -5.36 9.93 -0.02
CA ARG A 74 -4.48 10.13 1.14
C ARG A 74 -4.04 8.83 1.79
N MET A 75 -4.93 7.83 1.88
CA MET A 75 -4.57 6.48 2.36
C MET A 75 -3.55 5.81 1.44
N ALA A 76 -3.77 5.87 0.12
CA ALA A 76 -2.87 5.28 -0.87
C ALA A 76 -1.47 5.91 -0.81
N TRP A 77 -1.36 7.23 -0.77
CA TRP A 77 -0.06 7.92 -0.60
C TRP A 77 0.62 7.58 0.72
N THR A 78 -0.15 7.46 1.81
CA THR A 78 0.41 7.06 3.10
C THR A 78 0.98 5.64 3.03
N LEU A 79 0.29 4.73 2.33
CA LEU A 79 0.73 3.35 2.14
C LEU A 79 2.01 3.28 1.32
N GLU A 80 2.07 3.98 0.19
CA GLU A 80 3.24 4.03 -0.70
C GLU A 80 4.47 4.58 0.05
N ALA A 81 4.35 5.75 0.66
CA ALA A 81 5.45 6.37 1.41
C ALA A 81 5.93 5.48 2.57
N PHE A 82 5.03 4.69 3.16
CA PHE A 82 5.40 3.76 4.22
C PHE A 82 6.14 2.53 3.67
N LEU A 83 5.69 1.96 2.55
CA LEU A 83 6.38 0.87 1.88
C LEU A 83 7.80 1.28 1.44
N GLU A 84 7.92 2.42 0.75
CA GLU A 84 9.21 2.97 0.33
C GLU A 84 10.15 3.14 1.52
N ARG A 85 9.67 3.73 2.62
CA ARG A 85 10.46 3.90 3.84
C ARG A 85 10.94 2.57 4.41
N LEU A 86 10.07 1.56 4.48
CA LEU A 86 10.42 0.26 5.05
C LEU A 86 11.42 -0.51 4.17
N VAL A 87 11.37 -0.33 2.85
CA VAL A 87 12.38 -0.85 1.92
C VAL A 87 13.71 -0.11 2.09
N GLU A 88 13.71 1.22 2.14
CA GLU A 88 14.91 2.04 2.32
C GLU A 88 15.71 1.64 3.58
N ILE A 89 15.01 1.36 4.69
CA ILE A 89 15.63 0.96 5.95
C ILE A 89 15.83 -0.56 6.08
N GLN A 90 15.66 -1.30 4.98
CA GLN A 90 15.84 -2.76 4.88
C GLN A 90 14.96 -3.58 5.85
N CYS A 91 13.84 -3.00 6.31
CA CYS A 91 12.83 -3.71 7.08
C CYS A 91 11.94 -4.58 6.18
N LEU A 92 11.86 -4.26 4.89
CA LEU A 92 11.27 -5.07 3.83
C LEU A 92 12.31 -5.33 2.74
N LYS A 93 12.24 -6.50 2.11
CA LYS A 93 12.98 -6.77 0.88
C LYS A 93 12.24 -6.11 -0.28
N GLU A 94 12.96 -5.41 -1.17
CA GLU A 94 12.40 -4.98 -2.44
C GLU A 94 11.90 -6.23 -3.20
N ALA A 95 10.67 -6.19 -3.71
CA ALA A 95 10.22 -7.25 -4.59
C ALA A 95 11.10 -7.24 -5.86
N PRO A 96 11.55 -8.40 -6.36
CA PRO A 96 12.20 -8.42 -7.67
C PRO A 96 11.21 -7.82 -8.67
N ARG A 97 11.64 -6.81 -9.44
CA ARG A 97 10.81 -6.08 -10.42
C ARG A 97 10.22 -6.97 -11.53
N SER A 98 10.43 -8.29 -11.47
CA SER A 98 10.02 -9.28 -12.45
C SER A 98 8.71 -10.03 -12.14
N VAL A 99 7.95 -9.69 -11.08
CA VAL A 99 6.67 -10.39 -10.80
C VAL A 99 5.52 -9.95 -11.76
N CYS A 100 5.80 -9.11 -12.76
CA CYS A 100 4.92 -8.95 -13.93
C CYS A 100 5.29 -9.86 -15.11
N ALA A 101 6.36 -10.65 -15.04
CA ALA A 101 6.57 -11.76 -15.96
C ALA A 101 5.86 -12.99 -15.40
N LEU A 102 4.66 -13.28 -15.94
CA LEU A 102 4.05 -14.61 -15.83
C LEU A 102 5.14 -15.66 -16.10
N PRO A 103 5.24 -16.76 -15.32
CA PRO A 103 6.05 -17.88 -15.74
C PRO A 103 5.44 -18.44 -17.03
N GLY A 104 6.04 -18.07 -18.16
CA GLY A 104 5.89 -18.82 -19.39
C GLY A 104 6.21 -20.28 -19.07
N ARG A 105 5.31 -21.16 -19.52
CA ARG A 105 5.42 -22.62 -19.40
C ARG A 105 6.88 -23.05 -19.54
N THR A 106 7.36 -23.82 -18.58
CA THR A 106 8.65 -24.48 -18.66
C THR A 106 8.74 -25.24 -19.99
N GLU A 107 9.88 -25.12 -20.67
CA GLU A 107 10.20 -25.79 -21.94
C GLU A 107 10.19 -27.34 -21.85
N GLU A 108 9.86 -27.92 -20.70
CA GLU A 108 9.77 -29.37 -20.50
C GLU A 108 8.55 -30.02 -21.18
N GLU A 109 7.50 -29.27 -21.54
CA GLU A 109 6.29 -29.85 -22.15
C GLU A 109 6.30 -29.89 -23.70
N ARG A 110 7.47 -29.72 -24.33
CA ARG A 110 7.66 -29.88 -25.80
C ARG A 110 8.48 -31.10 -26.21
N ALA A 111 8.89 -31.94 -25.28
CA ALA A 111 9.67 -33.15 -25.56
C ALA A 111 8.85 -34.45 -25.61
N LEU A 112 7.51 -34.38 -25.60
CA LEU A 112 6.62 -35.56 -25.62
C LEU A 112 5.39 -35.39 -26.54
N ALA A 113 5.57 -34.76 -27.70
CA ALA A 113 4.60 -34.80 -28.80
C ALA A 113 5.30 -35.19 -30.11
#